data_AF-A0A163U2M7-F1
#
_entry.id   AF-A0A163U2M7-F1
#
_cell.length_a   1.000
_cell.length_b   1.000
_cell.length_c   1.000
_cell.angle_alpha   90.00
_cell.angle_beta   90.00
_cell.angle_gamma   90.00
#
_symmetry.space_group_name_H-M   'P 1'
#
loop_
_entity.id
_entity.type
_entity.pdbx_description
1 polymer ?
#
loop_
_entity_poly.entity_id
_entity_poly.type
_entity_poly.pdbx_seq_one_letter_code
_entity_poly.pdbx_strand_id
1 'polypeptide(L)'
;MNNYNFSTINDKDFEILVLDLLNEEFGLNLQDFKVGKDKGIDLRFSTSENNNSIVVQAKHYLKSSVKTLLRKLEKEELPKVLYLKPDRYIIATSQELSAKEKDYIKNLFTPYIKTSNDVFSSQDFNRLLRKHKNIEKKHFKLWFSSSHIISNILNNAIEGRTKSYLERIKLKIPLL
;
A
#
# COMPACT_ATOMS: atom_id res chain seq x y z
N MET A 1 -6.25 17.24 0.63
CA MET A 1 -5.63 15.93 0.93
C MET A 1 -4.89 15.45 -0.30
N ASN A 2 -3.68 14.90 -0.12
CA ASN A 2 -2.86 14.48 -1.26
C ASN A 2 -3.45 13.22 -1.91
N ASN A 3 -3.34 13.15 -3.24
CA ASN A 3 -3.66 11.97 -4.02
C ASN A 3 -2.45 11.64 -4.88
N TYR A 4 -1.79 10.53 -4.57
CA TYR A 4 -0.58 10.06 -5.20
C TYR A 4 -0.93 9.16 -6.38
N ASN A 5 -0.33 9.43 -7.53
CA ASN A 5 -0.35 8.55 -8.69
C ASN A 5 0.80 7.54 -8.67
N PHE A 6 1.62 7.51 -7.61
CA PHE A 6 2.76 6.59 -7.46
C PHE A 6 3.81 6.62 -8.60
N SER A 7 3.82 7.63 -9.47
CA SER A 7 4.72 7.66 -10.64
C SER A 7 6.19 7.91 -10.31
N THR A 8 6.47 8.37 -9.09
CA THR A 8 7.81 8.74 -8.62
C THR A 8 8.52 7.64 -7.84
N ILE A 9 7.87 6.48 -7.69
CA ILE A 9 8.42 5.31 -7.01
C ILE A 9 8.56 4.16 -8.00
N ASN A 10 9.57 3.32 -7.81
CA ASN A 10 9.76 2.10 -8.60
C ASN A 10 9.06 0.89 -7.95
N ASP A 11 9.19 -0.28 -8.57
CA ASP A 11 8.56 -1.52 -8.10
C ASP A 11 8.94 -1.87 -6.65
N LYS A 12 10.23 -1.75 -6.27
CA LYS A 12 10.70 -2.06 -4.92
C LYS A 12 10.28 -1.00 -3.91
N ASP A 13 10.29 0.28 -4.28
CA ASP A 13 9.75 1.36 -3.44
C ASP A 13 8.25 1.14 -3.17
N PHE A 14 7.50 0.69 -4.18
CA PHE A 14 6.08 0.34 -4.02
C PHE A 14 5.87 -0.88 -3.11
N GLU A 15 6.68 -1.92 -3.25
CA GLU A 15 6.67 -3.08 -2.36
C GLU A 15 6.89 -2.68 -0.89
N ILE A 16 7.90 -1.84 -0.61
CA ILE A 16 8.18 -1.35 0.75
C ILE A 16 7.03 -0.47 1.27
N LEU A 17 6.40 0.32 0.40
CA LEU A 17 5.21 1.10 0.77
C LEU A 17 4.04 0.18 1.17
N VAL A 18 3.79 -0.86 0.39
CA VAL A 18 2.75 -1.86 0.68
C VAL A 18 3.04 -2.56 2.01
N LEU A 19 4.30 -2.95 2.24
CA LEU A 19 4.75 -3.56 3.49
C LEU A 19 4.41 -2.68 4.69
N ASP A 20 4.89 -1.44 4.69
CA ASP A 20 4.69 -0.52 5.80
C ASP A 20 3.19 -0.26 6.05
N LEU A 21 2.41 0.00 5.00
CA LEU A 21 0.99 0.31 5.10
C LEU A 21 0.16 -0.88 5.61
N LEU A 22 0.43 -2.09 5.12
CA LEU A 22 -0.33 -3.27 5.54
C LEU A 22 0.04 -3.71 6.96
N ASN A 23 1.31 -3.62 7.35
CA ASN A 23 1.73 -3.91 8.73
C ASN A 23 1.07 -2.93 9.71
N GLU A 24 1.05 -1.64 9.39
CA GLU A 24 0.42 -0.63 10.25
C GLU A 24 -1.11 -0.76 10.30
N GLU A 25 -1.77 -1.01 9.15
CA GLU A 25 -3.24 -1.09 9.11
C GLU A 25 -3.79 -2.33 9.81
N PHE A 26 -3.10 -3.46 9.66
CA PHE A 26 -3.62 -4.77 10.10
C PHE A 26 -2.85 -5.36 11.29
N GLY A 27 -1.84 -4.65 11.81
CA GLY A 27 -0.97 -5.18 12.87
C GLY A 27 -0.23 -6.44 12.44
N LEU A 28 0.12 -6.54 11.15
CA LEU A 28 0.85 -7.68 10.60
C LEU A 28 2.35 -7.50 10.79
N ASN A 29 3.09 -8.61 10.71
CA ASN A 29 4.56 -8.62 10.69
C ASN A 29 5.05 -9.24 9.37
N LEU A 30 4.58 -8.68 8.25
CA LEU A 30 5.05 -9.07 6.93
C LEU A 30 6.56 -8.84 6.82
N GLN A 31 7.22 -9.71 6.09
CA GLN A 31 8.65 -9.70 5.76
C GLN A 31 8.80 -9.34 4.29
N ASP A 32 9.82 -8.57 3.94
CA ASP A 32 10.27 -8.39 2.57
C ASP A 32 11.49 -9.26 2.25
N PHE A 33 11.76 -9.40 0.96
CA PHE A 33 12.83 -10.26 0.46
C PHE A 33 13.82 -9.50 -0.43
N LYS A 34 14.96 -10.13 -0.69
CA LYS A 34 16.03 -9.52 -1.48
C LYS A 34 15.59 -9.42 -2.94
N VAL A 35 16.12 -8.43 -3.64
CA VAL A 35 15.90 -8.30 -5.08
C VAL A 35 16.56 -9.49 -5.79
N GLY A 36 15.76 -10.42 -6.31
CA GLY A 36 16.25 -11.65 -6.92
C GLY A 36 15.12 -12.61 -7.35
N LYS A 37 15.48 -13.81 -7.86
CA LYS A 37 14.52 -14.88 -8.20
C LYS A 37 13.98 -15.55 -6.93
N ASP A 38 13.40 -14.77 -6.03
CA ASP A 38 12.78 -15.26 -4.80
C ASP A 38 11.39 -15.80 -5.11
N LYS A 39 11.32 -16.93 -5.84
CA LYS A 39 10.12 -17.76 -6.14
C LYS A 39 8.81 -17.03 -6.49
N GLY A 40 8.86 -15.74 -6.82
CA GLY A 40 7.71 -14.87 -7.03
C GLY A 40 6.90 -14.54 -5.79
N ILE A 41 7.51 -14.37 -4.60
CA ILE A 41 6.85 -13.82 -3.40
C ILE A 41 7.44 -12.45 -3.11
N ASP A 42 6.61 -11.42 -3.06
CA ASP A 42 7.10 -10.07 -2.73
C ASP A 42 7.16 -9.89 -1.21
N LEU A 43 6.05 -10.15 -0.51
CA LEU A 43 5.98 -10.09 0.95
C LEU A 43 5.31 -11.33 1.54
N ARG A 44 5.68 -11.68 2.77
CA ARG A 44 5.17 -12.88 3.46
C ARG A 44 5.05 -12.69 4.95
N PHE A 45 4.04 -13.32 5.54
CA PHE A 45 3.99 -13.62 6.97
C PHE A 45 3.97 -15.13 7.16
N SER A 46 4.82 -15.62 8.07
CA SER A 46 4.94 -17.05 8.40
C SER A 46 4.55 -17.31 9.84
N THR A 47 3.89 -18.45 10.07
CA THR A 47 3.63 -19.01 11.39
C THR A 47 4.47 -20.27 11.58
N SER A 48 4.43 -20.84 12.78
CA SER A 48 5.06 -22.15 13.07
C SER A 48 4.47 -23.28 12.23
N GLU A 49 3.23 -23.15 11.78
CA GLU A 49 2.49 -24.18 11.03
C GLU A 49 2.58 -23.96 9.52
N ASN A 50 2.54 -22.71 9.06
CA ASN A 50 2.58 -22.37 7.65
C ASN A 50 3.60 -21.25 7.38
N ASN A 51 4.65 -21.63 6.66
CA ASN A 51 5.64 -20.69 6.16
C ASN A 51 5.01 -19.60 5.27
N ASN A 52 3.97 -19.91 4.51
CA ASN A 52 3.30 -18.95 3.63
C ASN A 52 1.91 -18.58 4.14
N SER A 53 1.73 -18.42 5.46
CA SER A 53 0.40 -18.16 6.04
C SER A 53 -0.31 -16.97 5.39
N ILE A 54 0.40 -15.83 5.25
CA ILE A 54 -0.06 -14.72 4.41
C ILE A 54 1.00 -14.44 3.35
N VAL A 55 0.56 -14.33 2.10
CA VAL A 55 1.42 -13.89 1.01
C VAL A 55 0.80 -12.65 0.37
N VAL A 56 1.63 -11.63 0.14
CA VAL A 56 1.24 -10.41 -0.55
C VAL A 56 2.05 -10.27 -1.82
N GLN A 57 1.36 -9.99 -2.92
CA GLN A 57 1.97 -9.65 -4.21
C GLN A 57 1.74 -8.18 -4.52
N ALA A 58 2.81 -7.40 -4.59
CA ALA A 58 2.85 -5.99 -4.95
C ALA A 58 3.19 -5.82 -6.45
N LYS A 59 2.23 -5.33 -7.22
CA LYS A 59 2.35 -5.11 -8.67
C LYS A 59 2.28 -3.63 -9.01
N HIS A 60 3.42 -3.02 -9.29
CA HIS A 60 3.48 -1.61 -9.69
C HIS A 60 3.24 -1.42 -11.20
N TYR A 61 1.98 -1.46 -11.64
CA TYR A 61 1.60 -1.51 -13.07
C TYR A 61 1.20 -0.16 -13.67
N LEU A 62 1.66 0.97 -13.14
CA LEU A 62 1.12 2.30 -13.45
C LEU A 62 0.98 2.62 -14.95
N LYS A 63 1.96 2.23 -15.77
CA LYS A 63 2.00 2.52 -17.21
C LYS A 63 1.23 1.51 -18.08
N SER A 64 0.67 0.47 -17.47
CA SER A 64 -0.03 -0.62 -18.16
C SER A 64 -1.55 -0.49 -18.02
N SER A 65 -2.30 -1.12 -18.92
CA SER A 65 -3.75 -1.22 -18.75
C SER A 65 -4.13 -2.25 -17.68
N VAL A 66 -5.29 -2.08 -17.05
CA VAL A 66 -5.84 -3.05 -16.10
C VAL A 66 -5.99 -4.44 -16.74
N LYS A 67 -6.36 -4.51 -18.03
CA LYS A 67 -6.41 -5.78 -18.78
C LYS A 67 -5.07 -6.51 -18.79
N THR A 68 -3.96 -5.78 -18.96
CA THR A 68 -2.61 -6.35 -18.92
C THR A 68 -2.28 -6.89 -17.53
N LEU A 69 -2.64 -6.17 -16.48
CA LEU A 69 -2.49 -6.62 -15.10
C LEU A 69 -3.27 -7.92 -14.87
N LEU A 70 -4.57 -7.95 -15.21
CA LEU A 70 -5.43 -9.13 -15.01
C LEU A 70 -4.88 -10.36 -15.75
N ARG A 71 -4.48 -10.21 -17.02
CA ARG A 71 -3.89 -11.30 -17.80
C ARG A 71 -2.62 -11.86 -17.15
N LYS A 72 -1.80 -10.99 -16.57
CA LYS A 72 -0.55 -11.38 -15.91
C LYS A 72 -0.81 -12.08 -14.57
N LEU A 73 -1.79 -11.59 -13.80
CA LEU A 73 -2.27 -12.27 -12.59
C LEU A 73 -2.74 -13.70 -12.91
N GLU A 74 -3.54 -13.87 -13.96
CA GLU A 74 -4.04 -15.19 -14.38
C GLU A 74 -2.94 -16.13 -14.87
N LYS A 75 -2.03 -15.65 -15.73
CA LYS A 75 -1.02 -16.52 -16.37
C LYS A 75 0.20 -16.79 -15.52
N GLU A 76 0.65 -15.81 -14.74
CA GLU A 76 1.93 -15.88 -14.04
C GLU A 76 1.76 -16.05 -12.53
N GLU A 77 0.77 -15.38 -11.90
CA GLU A 77 0.64 -15.41 -10.45
C GLU A 77 -0.24 -16.55 -9.94
N LEU A 78 -1.37 -16.83 -10.61
CA LEU A 78 -2.28 -17.90 -10.19
C LEU A 78 -1.60 -19.28 -10.05
N PRO A 79 -0.74 -19.74 -10.98
CA PRO A 79 -0.01 -21.00 -10.82
C PRO A 79 0.89 -21.02 -9.58
N LYS A 80 1.51 -19.88 -9.23
CA LYS A 80 2.38 -19.77 -8.05
C LYS A 80 1.55 -19.88 -6.77
N VAL A 81 0.41 -19.20 -6.69
CA VAL A 81 -0.46 -19.26 -5.50
C VAL A 81 -0.98 -20.68 -5.28
N LEU A 82 -1.36 -21.38 -6.36
CA LEU A 82 -1.78 -22.78 -6.30
C LEU A 82 -0.67 -23.72 -5.79
N TYR A 83 0.60 -23.41 -6.09
CA TYR A 83 1.75 -24.13 -5.56
C TYR A 83 2.05 -23.78 -4.09
N LEU A 84 2.00 -22.49 -3.74
CA LEU A 84 2.32 -21.99 -2.40
C LEU A 84 1.27 -22.34 -1.34
N LYS A 85 0.00 -22.45 -1.76
CA LYS A 85 -1.18 -22.72 -0.91
C LYS A 85 -1.22 -21.88 0.38
N PRO A 86 -1.18 -20.54 0.28
CA PRO A 86 -1.22 -19.68 1.46
C PRO A 86 -2.58 -19.74 2.17
N ASP A 87 -2.65 -19.41 3.46
CA ASP A 87 -3.93 -19.36 4.17
C ASP A 87 -4.76 -18.15 3.68
N ARG A 88 -4.07 -17.03 3.44
CA ARG A 88 -4.60 -15.78 2.89
C ARG A 88 -3.66 -15.20 1.84
N TYR A 89 -4.21 -14.83 0.69
CA TYR A 89 -3.48 -14.14 -0.37
C TYR A 89 -3.98 -12.70 -0.52
N ILE A 90 -3.06 -11.75 -0.66
CA ILE A 90 -3.38 -10.32 -0.82
C ILE A 90 -2.72 -9.83 -2.10
N ILE A 91 -3.47 -9.07 -2.90
CA ILE A 91 -2.95 -8.42 -4.10
C ILE A 91 -2.93 -6.92 -3.86
N ALA A 92 -1.77 -6.33 -4.07
CA ALA A 92 -1.53 -4.91 -4.00
C ALA A 92 -1.13 -4.39 -5.39
N THR A 93 -1.84 -3.39 -5.91
CA THR A 93 -1.49 -2.79 -7.20
C THR A 93 -1.52 -1.26 -7.15
N SER A 94 -0.62 -0.64 -7.91
CA SER A 94 -0.65 0.81 -8.13
C SER A 94 -1.68 1.24 -9.19
N GLN A 95 -2.38 0.29 -9.81
CA GLN A 95 -3.49 0.56 -10.72
C GLN A 95 -4.77 0.93 -9.96
N GLU A 96 -5.59 1.75 -10.62
CA GLU A 96 -6.97 1.94 -10.21
C GLU A 96 -7.79 0.70 -10.59
N LEU A 97 -8.68 0.27 -9.68
CA LEU A 97 -9.58 -0.85 -9.93
C LEU A 97 -11.02 -0.45 -9.61
N SER A 98 -11.94 -0.87 -10.48
CA SER A 98 -13.37 -0.84 -10.21
C SER A 98 -13.80 -1.98 -9.29
N ALA A 99 -15.00 -1.88 -8.70
CA ALA A 99 -15.57 -2.95 -7.88
C ALA A 99 -15.65 -4.29 -8.64
N LYS A 100 -16.07 -4.26 -9.91
CA LYS A 100 -16.14 -5.45 -10.77
C LYS A 100 -14.77 -6.10 -10.97
N GLU A 101 -13.72 -5.31 -11.13
CA GLU A 101 -12.35 -5.82 -11.31
C GLU A 101 -11.81 -6.42 -10.02
N LYS A 102 -12.10 -5.82 -8.85
CA LYS A 102 -11.75 -6.40 -7.55
C LYS A 102 -12.44 -7.75 -7.32
N ASP A 103 -13.73 -7.83 -7.60
CA ASP A 103 -14.51 -9.07 -7.45
C ASP A 103 -14.02 -10.15 -8.42
N TYR A 104 -13.67 -9.77 -9.65
CA TYR A 104 -13.05 -10.67 -10.62
C TYR A 104 -11.72 -11.23 -10.09
N ILE A 105 -10.83 -10.38 -9.58
CA ILE A 105 -9.55 -10.82 -8.99
C ILE A 105 -9.79 -11.75 -7.79
N LYS A 106 -10.72 -11.41 -6.89
CA LYS A 106 -11.05 -12.26 -5.75
C LYS A 106 -11.53 -13.65 -6.19
N ASN A 107 -12.39 -13.71 -7.22
CA ASN A 107 -12.88 -14.98 -7.74
C ASN A 107 -11.77 -15.79 -8.44
N LEU A 108 -10.86 -15.12 -9.17
CA LEU A 108 -9.72 -15.74 -9.84
C LEU A 108 -8.79 -16.50 -8.88
N PHE A 109 -8.58 -15.98 -7.68
CA PHE A 109 -7.68 -16.56 -6.67
C PHE A 109 -8.42 -17.27 -5.53
N THR A 110 -9.68 -17.66 -5.73
CA THR A 110 -10.42 -18.48 -4.75
C THR A 110 -9.74 -19.85 -4.60
N PRO A 111 -9.53 -20.38 -3.38
CA PRO A 111 -10.05 -19.92 -2.08
C PRO A 111 -9.08 -19.06 -1.24
N TYR A 112 -7.98 -18.59 -1.82
CA TYR A 112 -6.90 -17.93 -1.10
C TYR A 112 -7.17 -16.45 -0.82
N ILE A 113 -7.77 -15.74 -1.77
CA ILE A 113 -8.34 -14.40 -1.53
C ILE A 113 -9.71 -14.58 -0.87
N LYS A 114 -9.84 -14.15 0.38
CA LYS A 114 -11.07 -14.38 1.16
C LYS A 114 -12.15 -13.38 0.80
N THR A 115 -11.75 -12.12 0.65
CA THR A 115 -12.67 -11.02 0.39
C THR A 115 -12.09 -10.04 -0.62
N SER A 116 -12.93 -9.22 -1.26
CA SER A 116 -12.45 -8.15 -2.14
C SER A 116 -11.63 -7.07 -1.38
N ASN A 117 -11.64 -7.08 -0.04
CA ASN A 117 -10.78 -6.25 0.80
C ASN A 117 -9.32 -6.72 0.82
N ASP A 118 -9.03 -7.92 0.35
CA ASP A 118 -7.66 -8.43 0.13
C ASP A 118 -7.08 -7.96 -1.21
N VAL A 119 -7.84 -7.18 -1.99
CA VAL A 119 -7.39 -6.58 -3.26
C VAL A 119 -7.29 -5.06 -3.09
N PHE A 120 -6.05 -4.59 -2.94
CA PHE A 120 -5.70 -3.19 -2.75
C PHE A 120 -5.34 -2.53 -4.08
N SER A 121 -6.05 -1.45 -4.41
CA SER A 121 -5.77 -0.59 -5.55
C SER A 121 -5.14 0.73 -5.09
N SER A 122 -4.76 1.57 -6.06
CA SER A 122 -4.22 2.91 -5.80
C SER A 122 -5.15 3.76 -4.92
N GLN A 123 -6.47 3.61 -5.05
CA GLN A 123 -7.44 4.31 -4.22
C GLN A 123 -7.35 3.89 -2.74
N ASP A 124 -7.13 2.59 -2.47
CA ASP A 124 -6.97 2.10 -1.11
C ASP A 124 -5.66 2.59 -0.49
N PHE A 125 -4.56 2.55 -1.23
CA PHE A 125 -3.28 3.05 -0.73
C PHE A 125 -3.32 4.55 -0.44
N ASN A 126 -3.98 5.34 -1.28
CA ASN A 126 -4.21 6.76 -0.99
C ASN A 126 -5.05 6.97 0.29
N ARG A 127 -6.08 6.14 0.52
CA ARG A 127 -6.85 6.15 1.76
C ARG A 127 -6.00 5.80 2.98
N LEU A 128 -5.15 4.76 2.88
CA LEU A 128 -4.25 4.34 3.94
C LEU A 128 -3.19 5.39 4.25
N LEU A 129 -2.60 6.02 3.23
CA LEU A 129 -1.63 7.12 3.42
C LEU A 129 -2.23 8.32 4.16
N ARG A 130 -3.49 8.65 3.90
CA ARG A 130 -4.20 9.73 4.62
C ARG A 130 -4.41 9.39 6.09
N LYS A 131 -4.62 8.11 6.40
CA LYS A 131 -4.79 7.59 7.77
C LYS A 131 -3.44 7.55 8.50
N HIS A 132 -2.40 7.06 7.82
CA HIS A 132 -1.06 6.79 8.36
C HIS A 132 -0.03 7.82 7.88
N LYS A 133 -0.17 9.05 8.37
CA LYS A 133 0.69 10.19 7.97
C LYS A 133 2.17 10.02 8.31
N ASN A 134 2.49 9.17 9.29
CA ASN A 134 3.87 8.78 9.62
C ASN A 134 4.52 8.01 8.45
N ILE A 135 3.77 7.11 7.81
CA ILE A 135 4.24 6.32 6.67
C ILE A 135 4.38 7.23 5.44
N GLU A 136 3.42 8.13 5.20
CA GLU A 136 3.52 9.16 4.15
C GLU A 136 4.82 9.96 4.27
N LYS A 137 5.29 10.24 5.50
CA LYS A 137 6.55 10.93 5.76
C LYS A 137 7.80 10.10 5.52
N LYS A 138 7.76 8.81 5.84
CA LYS A 138 8.87 7.87 5.59
C LYS A 138 9.10 7.69 4.08
N HIS A 139 8.02 7.69 3.31
CA HIS A 139 8.03 7.52 1.84
C HIS A 139 8.14 8.84 1.08
N PHE A 140 9.16 9.66 1.39
CA PHE A 140 9.34 11.01 0.85
C PHE A 140 9.41 11.08 -0.69
N LYS A 141 9.79 9.99 -1.37
CA LYS A 141 9.79 9.90 -2.84
C LYS A 141 8.41 10.17 -3.45
N LEU A 142 7.34 9.80 -2.73
CA LEU A 142 5.96 10.09 -3.15
C LEU A 142 5.71 11.59 -3.31
N TRP A 143 6.40 12.42 -2.53
CA TRP A 143 6.16 13.86 -2.48
C TRP A 143 6.56 14.57 -3.78
N PHE A 144 7.52 14.01 -4.51
CA PHE A 144 7.97 14.56 -5.80
C PHE A 144 6.96 14.37 -6.94
N SER A 145 5.80 13.75 -6.68
CA SER A 145 4.78 13.50 -7.71
C SER A 145 4.08 14.77 -8.19
N SER A 146 4.09 15.86 -7.40
CA SER A 146 3.75 17.20 -7.88
C SER A 146 4.25 18.30 -6.94
N SER A 147 4.49 19.49 -7.49
CA SER A 147 4.74 20.70 -6.67
C SER A 147 3.57 21.02 -5.73
N HIS A 148 2.34 20.71 -6.13
CA HIS A 148 1.15 20.90 -5.30
C HIS A 148 1.18 20.05 -4.02
N ILE A 149 1.65 18.80 -4.11
CA ILE A 149 1.80 17.91 -2.96
C ILE A 149 2.87 18.44 -2.00
N ILE A 150 4.02 18.90 -2.52
CA ILE A 150 5.07 19.52 -1.70
C ILE A 150 4.53 20.76 -0.98
N SER A 151 3.85 21.66 -1.70
CA SER A 151 3.24 22.85 -1.13
C SER A 151 2.21 22.51 -0.05
N ASN A 152 1.35 21.52 -0.28
CA ASN A 152 0.38 21.07 0.72
C ASN A 152 1.05 20.55 1.99
N ILE A 153 2.14 19.78 1.86
CA ILE A 153 2.89 19.26 3.03
C ILE A 153 3.54 20.40 3.81
N LEU A 154 4.18 21.36 3.11
CA LEU A 154 4.78 22.54 3.72
C LEU A 154 3.74 23.41 4.44
N ASN A 155 2.61 23.68 3.79
CA ASN A 155 1.52 24.46 4.37
C ASN A 155 0.94 23.79 5.62
N ASN A 156 0.70 22.46 5.57
CA ASN A 156 0.26 21.72 6.75
C ASN A 156 1.27 21.79 7.91
N ALA A 157 2.58 21.75 7.61
CA ALA A 157 3.62 21.88 8.64
C ALA A 157 3.70 23.30 9.24
N ILE A 158 3.43 24.33 8.44
CA ILE A 158 3.34 25.72 8.90
C ILE A 158 2.08 25.88 9.77
N GLU A 159 0.91 25.49 9.29
CA GLU A 159 -0.36 25.56 10.03
C GLU A 159 -0.29 24.82 11.37
N GLY A 160 0.32 23.63 11.40
CA GLY A 160 0.51 22.86 12.63
C GLY A 160 1.38 23.60 13.66
N ARG A 161 2.48 24.23 13.22
CA ARG A 161 3.35 25.03 14.10
C ARG A 161 2.64 26.27 14.61
N THR A 162 1.93 26.98 13.74
CA THR A 162 1.15 28.17 14.11
C THR A 162 0.07 27.82 15.13
N LYS A 163 -0.68 26.72 14.93
CA LYS A 163 -1.67 26.24 15.91
C LYS A 163 -1.05 25.90 17.26
N SER A 164 0.04 25.12 17.27
CA SER A 164 0.73 24.77 18.52
C SER A 164 1.28 26.00 19.25
N TYR A 165 1.78 26.99 18.51
CA TYR A 165 2.26 28.24 19.09
C TYR A 165 1.11 29.09 19.66
N LEU A 166 -0.01 29.20 18.95
CA LEU A 166 -1.22 29.89 19.43
C LEU A 166 -1.79 29.23 20.69
N GLU A 167 -1.83 27.90 20.77
CA GLU A 167 -2.24 27.18 21.98
C GLU A 167 -1.30 27.48 23.16
N ARG A 168 0.01 27.48 22.94
CA ARG A 168 0.99 27.86 23.98
C ARG A 168 0.82 29.29 24.46
N ILE A 169 0.47 30.23 23.58
CA ILE A 169 0.17 31.61 23.96
C ILE A 169 -1.11 31.65 24.80
N LYS A 170 -2.20 31.01 24.34
CA LYS A 170 -3.47 30.97 25.09
C LYS A 170 -3.31 30.39 26.49
N LEU A 171 -2.49 29.35 26.66
CA LEU A 171 -2.18 28.75 27.96
C LEU A 171 -1.37 29.67 28.89
N LYS A 172 -0.64 30.65 28.34
CA LYS A 172 0.19 31.59 29.10
C LYS A 172 -0.51 32.91 29.42
N ILE A 173 -1.66 33.19 28.80
CA ILE A 173 -2.47 34.34 29.12
C ILE A 173 -3.38 33.93 30.29
N PRO A 174 -3.28 34.55 31.48
CA PRO A 174 -4.22 34.29 32.56
C PRO A 174 -5.61 34.72 32.07
N LEU A 175 -6.61 33.84 32.21
CA LEU A 175 -8.01 34.26 32.07
C LEU A 175 -8.28 35.29 33.17
N LEU A 176 -8.49 36.54 32.74
CA LEU A 176 -9.10 37.61 33.53
C LEU A 176 -10.60 37.34 33.70
#